data_AF-A0A355WCF2-F1
#
_entry.id   AF-A0A355WCF2-F1
#
_cell.length_a   1.000
_cell.length_b   1.000
_cell.length_c   1.000
_cell.angle_alpha   90.00
_cell.angle_beta   90.00
_cell.angle_gamma   90.00
#
_symmetry.space_group_name_H-M   'P 1'
#
loop_
_entity.id
_entity.type
_entity.pdbx_description
1 polymer ?
#
loop_
_entity_poly.entity_id
_entity_poly.type
_entity_poly.pdbx_seq_one_letter_code
_entity_poly.pdbx_strand_id
1 'polypeptide(L)'
;KEKGIEVEIIPALSFIDAITVALKIDPILGLKIIDGLQLDKQKPDIEVGNIITQFYSRLVASDIKLKLMKTYRDEDYVYVIRAAGVEGLEKIEKVHLYEIDRISWIDHLTSLYIPPVKDEGRYDFNELINVMDTLRGEDGCPWDKEQTHESLKRYLIEE
;
A
#
# COMPACT_ATOMS: atom_id res chain seq x y z
N LYS A 1 32.61 4.26 0.03
CA LYS A 1 33.39 5.36 0.64
C LYS A 1 34.49 4.88 1.60
N GLU A 2 34.33 3.75 2.30
CA GLU A 2 35.31 3.26 3.31
C GLU A 2 36.63 2.64 2.80
N LYS A 3 36.82 2.41 1.49
CA LYS A 3 38.04 1.76 0.96
C LYS A 3 39.08 2.73 0.38
N GLY A 4 38.94 4.05 0.59
CA GLY A 4 39.86 5.05 0.02
C GLY A 4 39.81 5.15 -1.52
N ILE A 5 38.78 4.57 -2.14
CA ILE A 5 38.52 4.68 -3.58
C ILE A 5 37.67 5.92 -3.81
N GLU A 6 38.08 6.76 -4.75
CA GLU A 6 37.32 7.91 -5.20
C GLU A 6 36.03 7.44 -5.88
N VAL A 7 34.88 7.89 -5.37
CA VAL A 7 33.56 7.51 -5.86
C VAL A 7 32.79 8.77 -6.17
N GLU A 8 32.39 8.91 -7.42
CA GLU A 8 31.46 9.93 -7.88
C GLU A 8 30.05 9.34 -7.99
N ILE A 9 29.05 10.05 -7.46
CA ILE A 9 27.65 9.66 -7.53
C ILE A 9 26.96 10.64 -8.46
N ILE A 10 26.47 10.15 -9.59
CA ILE A 10 25.81 10.96 -10.61
C ILE A 10 24.30 10.73 -10.52
N PRO A 11 23.47 11.78 -10.44
CA PRO A 11 22.02 11.63 -10.46
C PRO A 11 21.55 11.12 -11.83
N ALA A 12 20.49 10.30 -11.82
CA ALA A 12 19.85 9.76 -13.02
C ALA A 12 18.33 9.74 -12.84
N LEU A 13 17.62 9.61 -13.96
CA LEU A 13 16.16 9.46 -13.94
C LEU A 13 15.78 8.20 -13.16
N SER A 14 14.89 8.34 -12.18
CA SER A 14 14.40 7.22 -11.39
C SER A 14 13.26 6.51 -12.11
N PHE A 15 13.09 5.22 -11.84
CA PHE A 15 11.87 4.49 -12.22
C PHE A 15 10.62 5.13 -11.61
N ILE A 16 10.75 5.83 -10.48
CA ILE A 16 9.66 6.56 -9.82
C ILE A 16 9.15 7.68 -10.74
N ASP A 17 10.08 8.46 -11.31
CA ASP A 17 9.75 9.55 -12.24
C ASP A 17 9.09 8.97 -13.50
N ALA A 18 9.64 7.87 -14.02
CA ALA A 18 9.08 7.20 -15.19
C ALA A 18 7.66 6.68 -14.95
N ILE A 19 7.41 5.99 -13.83
CA ILE A 19 6.07 5.47 -13.48
C ILE A 19 5.10 6.62 -13.21
N THR A 20 5.55 7.67 -12.52
CA THR A 20 4.67 8.81 -12.19
C THR A 20 4.15 9.53 -13.42
N VAL A 21 5.03 9.76 -14.40
CA VAL A 21 4.67 10.31 -15.71
C VAL A 21 3.78 9.34 -16.50
N ALA A 22 4.16 8.06 -16.57
CA ALA A 22 3.45 7.05 -17.35
C ALA A 22 2.00 6.84 -16.88
N LEU A 23 1.78 6.84 -15.55
CA LEU A 23 0.46 6.69 -14.94
C LEU A 23 -0.26 8.01 -14.68
N LYS A 24 0.38 9.17 -14.96
CA LYS A 24 -0.12 10.52 -14.65
C LYS A 24 -0.54 10.68 -13.19
N ILE A 25 0.27 10.14 -12.28
CA ILE A 25 0.05 10.23 -10.84
C ILE A 25 0.84 11.42 -10.28
N ASP A 26 0.23 12.11 -9.32
CA ASP A 26 0.90 13.18 -8.58
C ASP A 26 1.55 12.59 -7.31
N PRO A 27 2.88 12.51 -7.23
CA PRO A 27 3.56 11.94 -6.06
C PRO A 27 3.39 12.80 -4.80
N ILE A 28 2.93 14.05 -4.90
CA ILE A 28 2.64 14.93 -3.75
C ILE A 28 1.48 14.38 -2.92
N LEU A 29 0.54 13.66 -3.54
CA LEU A 29 -0.58 13.02 -2.86
C LEU A 29 -0.16 11.80 -2.00
N GLY A 30 1.13 11.51 -1.93
CA GLY A 30 1.69 10.39 -1.20
C GLY A 30 2.03 9.24 -2.12
N LEU A 31 3.26 8.76 -1.99
CA LEU A 31 3.78 7.62 -2.72
C LEU A 31 4.70 6.79 -1.83
N LYS A 32 4.40 5.50 -1.72
CA LYS A 32 5.18 4.53 -0.96
C LYS A 32 5.87 3.54 -1.89
N ILE A 33 7.15 3.31 -1.67
CA ILE A 33 7.94 2.36 -2.46
C ILE A 33 8.23 1.16 -1.58
N ILE A 34 7.94 -0.03 -2.09
CA ILE A 34 7.97 -1.27 -1.32
C ILE A 34 8.77 -2.31 -2.09
N ASP A 35 9.68 -2.99 -1.40
CA ASP A 35 10.28 -4.23 -1.90
C ASP A 35 9.24 -5.36 -1.80
N GLY A 36 8.83 -5.92 -2.94
CA GLY A 36 7.84 -7.00 -3.00
C GLY A 36 8.27 -8.26 -2.23
N LEU A 37 9.57 -8.48 -2.05
CA LEU A 37 10.10 -9.59 -1.25
C LEU A 37 10.01 -9.32 0.25
N GLN A 38 9.73 -8.08 0.66
CA GLN A 38 9.71 -7.64 2.05
C GLN A 38 8.35 -7.08 2.51
N LEU A 39 7.25 -7.44 1.83
CA LEU A 39 5.90 -6.99 2.16
C LEU A 39 5.47 -7.28 3.62
N ASP A 40 6.05 -8.30 4.27
CA ASP A 40 5.79 -8.59 5.68
C ASP A 40 6.37 -7.53 6.63
N LYS A 41 7.44 -6.84 6.21
CA LYS A 41 8.09 -5.75 6.96
C LYS A 41 7.63 -4.38 6.48
N GLN A 42 7.48 -4.22 5.18
CA GLN A 42 7.10 -2.99 4.50
C GLN A 42 5.64 -3.11 4.06
N LYS A 43 4.71 -2.84 4.99
CA LYS A 43 3.28 -2.96 4.71
C LYS A 43 2.82 -1.87 3.73
N PRO A 44 1.90 -2.17 2.80
CA PRO A 44 1.23 -1.16 2.00
C PRO A 44 0.49 -0.14 2.85
N ASP A 45 0.38 1.07 2.33
CA ASP A 45 -0.40 2.15 2.94
C ASP A 45 -1.60 2.44 2.03
N ILE A 46 -2.81 2.18 2.51
CA ILE A 46 -4.01 2.22 1.68
C ILE A 46 -4.44 3.65 1.29
N GLU A 47 -3.95 4.66 2.01
CA GLU A 47 -4.32 6.07 1.78
C GLU A 47 -3.52 6.70 0.63
N VAL A 48 -2.40 6.09 0.24
CA VAL A 48 -1.46 6.63 -0.75
C VAL A 48 -1.17 5.65 -1.88
N GLY A 49 -0.51 6.12 -2.94
CA GLY A 49 -0.08 5.25 -4.02
C GLY A 49 1.05 4.33 -3.55
N ASN A 50 1.04 3.05 -3.91
CA ASN A 50 2.12 2.11 -3.58
C ASN A 50 2.77 1.57 -4.85
N ILE A 51 4.09 1.68 -4.96
CA ILE A 51 4.89 1.03 -6.01
C ILE A 51 5.61 -0.16 -5.40
N ILE A 52 5.25 -1.37 -5.84
CA ILE A 52 5.91 -2.61 -5.46
C ILE A 52 6.97 -2.94 -6.52
N THR A 53 8.22 -2.97 -6.08
CA THR A 53 9.39 -3.40 -6.84
C THR A 53 9.65 -4.91 -6.67
N GLN A 54 10.65 -5.46 -7.36
CA GLN A 54 10.97 -6.89 -7.34
C GLN A 54 9.82 -7.79 -7.82
N PHE A 55 8.93 -7.27 -8.67
CA PHE A 55 7.81 -7.99 -9.27
C PHE A 55 8.23 -8.60 -10.62
N TYR A 56 9.14 -9.58 -10.60
CA TYR A 56 9.87 -10.01 -11.81
C TYR A 56 9.61 -11.44 -12.29
N SER A 57 8.85 -12.25 -11.55
CA SER A 57 8.53 -13.61 -11.96
C SER A 57 7.13 -13.99 -11.52
N ARG A 58 6.55 -14.98 -12.20
CA ARG A 58 5.24 -15.52 -11.85
C ARG A 58 5.16 -16.00 -10.39
N LEU A 59 6.19 -16.70 -9.90
CA LEU A 59 6.23 -17.20 -8.53
C LEU A 59 6.23 -16.06 -7.51
N VAL A 60 7.06 -15.04 -7.75
CA VAL A 60 7.12 -13.85 -6.89
C VAL A 60 5.82 -13.05 -6.95
N ALA A 61 5.23 -12.92 -8.14
CA ALA A 61 3.93 -12.28 -8.33
C ALA A 61 2.81 -12.99 -7.54
N SER A 62 2.79 -14.33 -7.52
CA SER A 62 1.83 -15.10 -6.72
C SER A 62 2.00 -14.87 -5.22
N ASP A 63 3.24 -14.82 -4.70
CA ASP A 63 3.49 -14.54 -3.28
C ASP A 63 3.08 -13.11 -2.90
N ILE A 64 3.48 -12.13 -3.71
CA ILE A 64 3.08 -10.71 -3.56
C ILE A 64 1.56 -10.59 -3.56
N LYS A 65 0.88 -11.22 -4.51
CA LYS A 65 -0.60 -11.25 -4.60
C LYS A 65 -1.23 -11.71 -3.30
N LEU A 66 -0.82 -12.87 -2.79
CA LEU A 66 -1.37 -13.45 -1.56
C LEU A 66 -1.13 -12.55 -0.34
N LYS A 67 0.03 -11.87 -0.28
CA LYS A 67 0.32 -10.91 0.78
C LYS A 67 -0.53 -9.65 0.68
N LEU A 68 -0.69 -9.11 -0.53
CA LEU A 68 -1.52 -7.94 -0.78
C LEU A 68 -3.01 -8.20 -0.51
N MET A 69 -3.51 -9.41 -0.79
CA MET A 69 -4.91 -9.81 -0.51
C MET A 69 -5.27 -9.83 0.99
N LYS A 70 -4.29 -9.71 1.90
CA LYS A 70 -4.56 -9.50 3.33
C LYS A 70 -4.99 -8.07 3.65
N THR A 71 -4.73 -7.13 2.74
CA THR A 71 -4.96 -5.68 2.90
C THR A 71 -5.93 -5.14 1.86
N TYR A 72 -5.84 -5.65 0.63
CA TYR A 72 -6.64 -5.26 -0.52
C TYR A 72 -7.64 -6.36 -0.87
N ARG A 73 -8.76 -5.98 -1.49
CA ARG A 73 -9.69 -6.96 -2.08
C ARG A 73 -9.06 -7.56 -3.33
N ASP A 74 -9.45 -8.78 -3.64
CA ASP A 74 -9.04 -9.47 -4.84
C ASP A 74 -9.50 -8.75 -6.11
N GLU A 75 -10.66 -8.09 -6.09
CA GLU A 75 -11.16 -7.29 -7.22
C GLU A 75 -10.64 -5.85 -7.25
N ASP A 76 -9.77 -5.44 -6.33
CA ASP A 76 -9.17 -4.11 -6.44
C ASP A 76 -8.32 -4.02 -7.72
N TYR A 77 -8.44 -2.90 -8.43
CA TYR A 77 -7.65 -2.66 -9.63
C TYR A 77 -6.24 -2.20 -9.30
N VAL A 78 -5.29 -2.79 -10.00
CA VAL A 78 -3.86 -2.47 -9.93
C VAL A 78 -3.29 -2.28 -11.33
N TYR A 79 -2.13 -1.65 -11.42
CA TYR A 79 -1.43 -1.40 -12.68
C TYR A 79 -0.13 -2.19 -12.69
N VAL A 80 0.08 -3.01 -13.71
CA VAL A 80 1.34 -3.70 -13.96
C VAL A 80 2.06 -2.95 -15.07
N ILE A 81 3.27 -2.49 -14.76
CA ILE A 81 4.05 -1.59 -15.62
C ILE A 81 5.38 -2.24 -15.93
N ARG A 82 5.67 -2.48 -17.20
CA ARG A 82 6.97 -2.95 -17.68
C ARG A 82 7.68 -1.83 -18.43
N ALA A 83 8.96 -1.64 -18.12
CA ALA A 83 9.86 -0.72 -18.83
C ALA A 83 9.27 0.70 -18.99
N ALA A 84 8.77 1.27 -17.88
CA ALA A 84 8.20 2.62 -17.85
C ALA A 84 9.16 3.64 -18.47
N GLY A 85 8.65 4.48 -19.37
CA GLY A 85 9.42 5.52 -20.05
C GLY A 85 10.39 5.02 -21.13
N VAL A 86 10.39 3.72 -21.46
CA VAL A 86 11.24 3.16 -22.52
C VAL A 86 10.43 2.97 -23.80
N GLU A 87 10.73 3.79 -24.81
CA GLU A 87 10.05 3.75 -26.10
C GLU A 87 10.11 2.35 -26.73
N GLY A 88 8.94 1.87 -27.19
CA GLY A 88 8.79 0.55 -27.82
C GLY A 88 8.82 -0.66 -26.86
N LEU A 89 9.20 -0.47 -25.59
CA LEU A 89 9.19 -1.53 -24.58
C LEU A 89 8.16 -1.31 -23.48
N GLU A 90 7.71 -0.07 -23.28
CA GLU A 90 6.71 0.28 -22.28
C GLU A 90 5.43 -0.53 -22.49
N LYS A 91 4.96 -1.14 -21.40
CA LYS A 91 3.66 -1.79 -21.36
C LYS A 91 3.01 -1.53 -20.01
N ILE A 92 1.76 -1.08 -20.05
CA ILE A 92 0.95 -0.81 -18.87
C ILE A 92 -0.36 -1.57 -19.03
N GLU A 93 -0.71 -2.36 -18.01
CA GLU A 93 -1.95 -3.12 -18.00
C GLU A 93 -2.66 -2.90 -16.66
N LYS A 94 -3.95 -2.53 -16.73
CA LYS A 94 -4.82 -2.43 -15.56
C LYS A 94 -5.56 -3.74 -15.40
N VAL A 95 -5.35 -4.41 -14.27
CA VAL A 95 -5.90 -5.74 -13.99
C VAL A 95 -6.47 -5.81 -12.57
N HIS A 96 -7.26 -6.82 -12.27
CA HIS A 96 -7.59 -7.10 -10.88
C HIS A 96 -6.41 -7.71 -10.13
N LEU A 97 -6.34 -7.49 -8.81
CA LEU A 97 -5.27 -8.03 -7.97
C LEU A 97 -5.16 -9.56 -8.10
N TYR A 98 -6.28 -10.28 -8.26
CA TYR A 98 -6.23 -11.74 -8.43
C TYR A 98 -5.57 -12.23 -9.72
N GLU A 99 -5.37 -11.35 -10.70
CA GLU A 99 -4.87 -11.68 -12.04
C GLU A 99 -3.39 -11.44 -12.21
N ILE A 100 -2.73 -10.74 -11.29
CA ILE A 100 -1.36 -10.22 -11.49
C ILE A 100 -0.33 -11.32 -11.79
N ASP A 101 -0.54 -12.54 -11.29
CA ASP A 101 0.35 -13.69 -11.52
C ASP A 101 -0.01 -14.54 -12.75
N ARG A 102 -0.97 -14.07 -13.56
CA ARG A 102 -1.36 -14.68 -14.85
C ARG A 102 -0.69 -14.00 -16.04
N ILE A 103 -0.03 -12.86 -15.80
CA ILE A 103 0.62 -12.05 -16.82
C ILE A 103 1.92 -12.72 -17.27
N SER A 104 2.00 -13.05 -18.56
CA SER A 104 3.13 -13.82 -19.13
C SER A 104 4.38 -12.99 -19.43
N TRP A 105 4.25 -11.67 -19.52
CA TRP A 105 5.32 -10.76 -19.92
C TRP A 105 6.05 -10.10 -18.76
N ILE A 106 5.79 -10.52 -17.52
CA ILE A 106 6.49 -10.04 -16.32
C ILE A 106 7.99 -10.39 -16.42
N ASP A 107 8.83 -9.40 -16.16
CA ASP A 107 10.28 -9.52 -16.08
C ASP A 107 10.90 -8.56 -15.05
N HIS A 108 12.23 -8.50 -15.00
CA HIS A 108 12.99 -7.65 -14.07
C HIS A 108 12.78 -6.13 -14.26
N LEU A 109 12.15 -5.69 -15.35
CA LEU A 109 11.78 -4.28 -15.57
C LEU A 109 10.31 -4.01 -15.22
N THR A 110 9.66 -4.96 -14.54
CA THR A 110 8.24 -4.86 -14.19
C THR A 110 8.06 -4.39 -12.75
N SER A 111 7.16 -3.42 -12.57
CA SER A 111 6.71 -2.90 -11.29
C SER A 111 5.19 -3.00 -11.20
N LEU A 112 4.67 -3.11 -9.98
CA LEU A 112 3.24 -3.08 -9.71
C LEU A 112 2.91 -1.76 -9.00
N TYR A 113 1.93 -1.03 -9.51
CA TYR A 113 1.38 0.15 -8.84
C TYR A 113 -0.04 -0.14 -8.33
N ILE A 114 -0.28 0.19 -7.07
CA ILE A 114 -1.58 0.06 -6.40
C ILE A 114 -2.05 1.48 -6.05
N PRO A 115 -3.18 1.94 -6.60
CA PRO A 115 -3.71 3.26 -6.29
C PRO A 115 -4.23 3.35 -4.85
N PRO A 116 -4.34 4.57 -4.28
CA PRO A 116 -5.06 4.79 -3.03
C PRO A 116 -6.46 4.22 -3.06
N VAL A 117 -6.90 3.67 -1.94
CA VAL A 117 -8.26 3.16 -1.79
C VAL A 117 -9.19 4.34 -1.50
N LYS A 118 -10.27 4.46 -2.28
CA LYS A 118 -11.25 5.56 -2.17
C LYS A 118 -12.58 5.15 -1.55
N ASP A 119 -12.65 3.94 -1.00
CA ASP A 119 -13.90 3.30 -0.59
C ASP A 119 -14.19 3.61 0.90
N GLU A 120 -15.36 4.17 1.20
CA GLU A 120 -15.79 4.66 2.53
C GLU A 120 -15.95 3.54 3.60
N GLY A 121 -15.68 2.29 3.22
CA GLY A 121 -15.73 1.12 4.13
C GLY A 121 -14.36 0.61 4.59
N ARG A 122 -13.25 1.26 4.24
CA ARG A 122 -11.90 0.86 4.67
C ARG A 122 -11.39 1.70 5.81
N TYR A 123 -11.61 1.21 7.01
CA TYR A 123 -11.09 1.80 8.23
C TYR A 123 -9.64 1.40 8.46
N ASP A 124 -8.74 2.38 8.50
CA ASP A 124 -7.37 2.17 8.95
C ASP A 124 -7.28 2.26 10.50
N PHE A 125 -6.11 1.98 11.07
CA PHE A 125 -5.94 2.05 12.52
C PHE A 125 -6.05 3.48 13.06
N ASN A 126 -5.68 4.49 12.26
CA ASN A 126 -5.83 5.89 12.65
C ASN A 126 -7.30 6.29 12.69
N GLU A 127 -8.14 5.74 11.82
CA GLU A 127 -9.57 5.96 11.83
C GLU A 127 -10.21 5.37 13.08
N LEU A 128 -9.76 4.18 13.52
CA LEU A 128 -10.14 3.65 14.84
C LEU A 128 -9.70 4.58 15.99
N ILE A 129 -8.48 5.12 15.94
CA ILE A 129 -8.02 6.09 16.95
C ILE A 129 -8.91 7.33 16.92
N ASN A 130 -9.21 7.88 15.75
CA ASN A 130 -10.07 9.06 15.58
C ASN A 130 -11.48 8.80 16.11
N VAL A 131 -12.03 7.60 15.89
CA VAL A 131 -13.30 7.16 16.47
C VAL A 131 -13.20 7.10 17.99
N MET A 132 -12.14 6.50 18.54
CA MET A 132 -11.92 6.43 19.99
C MET A 132 -11.78 7.82 20.63
N ASP A 133 -11.02 8.72 20.00
CA ASP A 133 -10.83 10.10 20.46
C ASP A 133 -12.15 10.88 20.43
N THR A 134 -12.94 10.71 19.36
CA THR A 134 -14.28 11.31 19.26
C THR A 134 -15.21 10.79 20.36
N LEU A 135 -15.26 9.47 20.56
CA LEU A 135 -16.10 8.84 21.57
C LEU A 135 -15.68 9.22 23.00
N ARG A 136 -14.40 9.54 23.23
CA ARG A 136 -13.87 9.96 24.55
C ARG A 136 -13.78 11.47 24.73
N GLY A 137 -14.10 12.25 23.71
CA GLY A 137 -14.04 13.72 23.73
C GLY A 137 -15.15 14.37 24.55
N GLU A 138 -15.12 15.71 24.64
CA GLU A 138 -16.09 16.50 25.41
C GLU A 138 -17.54 16.28 24.96
N ASP A 139 -17.77 16.01 23.67
CA ASP A 139 -19.08 15.65 23.08
C ASP A 139 -19.22 14.14 22.80
N GLY A 140 -18.31 13.33 23.35
CA GLY A 140 -18.24 11.88 23.16
C GLY A 140 -19.39 11.07 23.80
N CYS A 141 -19.27 9.75 23.74
CA CYS A 141 -20.29 8.75 24.06
C CYS A 141 -21.03 9.06 25.39
N PRO A 142 -22.34 9.34 25.35
CA PRO A 142 -23.10 9.67 26.55
C PRO A 142 -23.08 8.55 27.59
N TRP A 143 -23.09 7.30 27.13
CA TRP A 143 -23.05 6.13 28.00
C TRP A 143 -21.72 6.03 28.77
N ASP A 144 -20.58 6.28 28.12
CA ASP A 144 -19.27 6.28 28.78
C ASP A 144 -19.18 7.37 29.86
N LYS A 145 -19.82 8.52 29.65
CA LYS A 145 -19.85 9.63 30.63
C LYS A 145 -20.72 9.33 31.84
N GLU A 146 -21.79 8.56 31.67
CA GLU A 146 -22.70 8.15 32.75
C GLU A 146 -22.17 6.96 33.56
N GLN A 147 -21.18 6.24 33.05
CA GLN A 147 -20.58 5.09 33.73
C GLN A 147 -19.74 5.51 34.94
N THR A 148 -19.94 4.81 36.04
CA THR A 148 -19.11 4.88 37.24
C THR A 148 -18.69 3.47 37.67
N HIS A 149 -17.66 3.36 38.52
CA HIS A 149 -17.23 2.07 39.03
C HIS A 149 -18.38 1.31 39.74
N GLU A 150 -19.27 2.03 40.42
CA GLU A 150 -20.45 1.47 41.08
C GLU A 150 -21.52 1.01 40.09
N SER A 151 -21.79 1.75 39.00
CA SER A 151 -22.78 1.33 37.99
C SER A 151 -22.33 0.10 37.19
N LEU A 152 -21.02 -0.07 37.01
CA LEU A 152 -20.42 -1.20 36.29
C LEU A 152 -20.43 -2.51 37.09
N LYS A 153 -20.43 -2.44 38.42
CA LYS A 153 -20.33 -3.60 39.32
C LYS A 153 -21.45 -4.64 39.13
N ARG A 154 -22.63 -4.21 38.67
CA ARG A 154 -23.77 -5.11 38.41
C ARG A 154 -23.56 -6.02 37.20
N TYR A 155 -22.80 -5.55 36.20
CA TYR A 155 -22.53 -6.28 34.97
C TYR A 155 -21.31 -7.21 35.07
N LEU A 156 -20.48 -7.02 36.09
CA LEU A 156 -19.25 -7.81 36.32
C LEU A 156 -19.50 -9.27 36.72
N ILE A 157 -20.75 -9.63 37.06
CA ILE A 157 -21.15 -11.00 37.42
C ILE A 157 -21.74 -11.74 36.21
N GLU A 158 -22.11 -11.02 35.14
CA GLU A 158 -22.72 -11.58 33.93
C GLU A 158 -21.70 -11.93 32.82
N GLU A 159 -20.46 -11.42 32.91
CA GLU A 159 -19.29 -11.87 32.13
C GLU A 159 -18.53 -13.02 32.81
#